data_AF-Q28JH3-F1
#
_entry.id   AF-Q28JH3-F1
#
_cell.length_a   1.000
_cell.length_b   1.000
_cell.length_c   1.000
_cell.angle_alpha   90.00
_cell.angle_beta   90.00
_cell.angle_gamma   90.00
#
_symmetry.space_group_name_H-M   'P 1'
#
loop_
_entity.id
_entity.type
_entity.pdbx_description
1 polymer ?
#
loop_
_entity_poly.entity_id
_entity_poly.type
_entity_poly.pdbx_seq_one_letter_code
_entity_poly.pdbx_strand_id
1 'polypeptide(L)' 'MEARPHGFRTSLRTWLAEETSAPHEVAETVLAHAADSKIVRTYRRTDFLDQRRPLMEKWAEHCTG' A
#
# COMPACT_ATOMS: atom_id res chain seq x y z
N MET A 1 -14.89 14.73 -16.28
CA MET A 1 -14.56 13.36 -15.84
C MET A 1 -14.44 13.41 -14.32
N GLU A 2 -15.47 12.97 -13.59
CA GLU A 2 -15.59 13.17 -12.14
C GLU A 2 -14.94 12.04 -11.33
N ALA A 3 -13.92 11.41 -11.89
CA ALA A 3 -13.00 10.57 -11.15
C ALA A 3 -11.64 11.22 -11.25
N ARG A 4 -11.16 11.82 -10.16
CA ARG A 4 -9.81 12.39 -10.12
C ARG A 4 -8.81 11.23 -10.02
N PRO A 5 -7.79 11.13 -10.90
CA PRO A 5 -6.80 10.04 -10.87
C PRO A 5 -6.01 9.94 -9.56
N HIS A 6 -6.02 11.00 -8.74
CA HIS A 6 -5.51 10.96 -7.36
C HIS A 6 -6.32 10.05 -6.42
N GLY A 7 -7.54 9.67 -6.80
CA GLY A 7 -8.43 8.83 -6.03
C GLY A 7 -7.84 7.45 -5.76
N PHE A 8 -7.27 6.76 -6.75
CA PHE A 8 -6.91 5.35 -6.56
C PHE A 8 -5.84 5.10 -5.48
N ARG A 9 -4.74 5.86 -5.47
CA ARG A 9 -3.71 5.69 -4.42
C ARG A 9 -4.21 6.16 -3.06
N THR A 10 -4.98 7.24 -3.01
CA THR A 10 -5.57 7.73 -1.74
C THR A 10 -6.61 6.75 -1.20
N SER A 11 -7.51 6.26 -2.04
CA SER A 11 -8.50 5.24 -1.69
C SER A 11 -7.82 3.96 -1.19
N LEU A 12 -6.81 3.47 -1.89
CA LEU A 12 -6.03 2.31 -1.42
C LEU A 12 -5.33 2.61 -0.08
N ARG A 13 -4.76 3.81 0.10
CA ARG A 13 -4.08 4.19 1.35
C ARG A 13 -5.05 4.27 2.53
N THR A 14 -6.23 4.84 2.32
CA THR A 14 -7.31 4.94 3.31
C THR A 14 -7.83 3.55 3.64
N TRP A 15 -8.15 2.74 2.64
CA TRP A 15 -8.62 1.37 2.83
C TRP A 15 -7.60 0.51 3.60
N LEU A 16 -6.32 0.60 3.26
CA LEU A 16 -5.26 -0.10 4.01
C LEU A 16 -5.21 0.31 5.49
N ALA A 17 -5.52 1.57 5.82
CA ALA A 17 -5.53 2.06 7.20
C ALA A 17 -6.79 1.70 7.99
N GLU A 18 -7.94 1.72 7.32
CA GLU A 18 -9.25 1.57 7.98
C GLU A 18 -9.69 0.10 8.05
N GLU A 19 -9.37 -0.69 7.03
CA GLU A 19 -9.92 -2.05 6.85
C GLU A 19 -8.88 -3.16 7.05
N THR A 20 -7.62 -2.82 7.33
CA THR A 20 -6.55 -3.80 7.50
C THR A 20 -5.63 -3.46 8.66
N SER A 21 -4.83 -4.45 9.08
CA SER A 21 -3.75 -4.29 10.05
C SER A 21 -2.38 -4.10 9.39
N ALA A 22 -2.34 -3.63 8.13
CA ALA A 22 -1.10 -3.44 7.38
C ALA A 22 -0.16 -2.47 8.12
N PRO A 23 1.09 -2.88 8.42
CA PRO A 23 2.10 -1.97 8.95
C PRO A 23 2.34 -0.81 7.98
N HIS A 24 2.67 0.36 8.51
CA HIS A 24 2.85 1.58 7.72
C HIS A 24 3.80 1.35 6.54
N GLU A 25 4.96 0.74 6.79
CA GLU A 25 5.91 0.43 5.72
C GLU A 25 5.40 -0.48 4.61
N VAL A 26 4.57 -1.46 4.96
CA VAL A 26 3.99 -2.39 3.99
C VAL A 26 3.01 -1.62 3.13
N ALA A 27 2.16 -0.79 3.73
CA ALA A 27 1.20 0.05 3.02
C ALA A 27 1.91 1.05 2.08
N GLU A 28 2.98 1.70 2.53
CA GLU A 28 3.78 2.60 1.67
C GLU A 28 4.47 1.82 0.54
N THR A 29 4.93 0.59 0.80
CA THR A 29 5.53 -0.27 -0.24
C THR A 29 4.49 -0.77 -1.25
N VAL A 30 3.26 -1.08 -0.83
CA VAL A 30 2.12 -1.37 -1.72
C VAL A 30 1.88 -0.19 -2.68
N LEU A 31 1.97 1.04 -2.18
CA LEU A 31 1.77 2.27 -2.96
C LEU A 31 2.98 2.67 -3.81
N ALA A 32 4.08 1.91 -3.73
CA ALA A 32 5.38 2.24 -4.31
C ALA A 32 5.92 3.62 -3.87
N HIS A 33 5.59 4.01 -2.63
CA HIS A 33 6.09 5.26 -2.06
C HIS A 33 7.52 5.11 -1.56
N ALA A 34 8.27 6.20 -1.71
CA ALA A 34 9.61 6.34 -1.19
C ALA A 34 9.57 6.95 0.23
N ALA A 35 8.79 6.39 1.16
CA ALA A 35 8.48 7.00 2.46
C ALA A 35 9.68 7.13 3.43
N ASP A 36 10.72 6.31 3.26
CA ASP A 36 11.85 6.25 4.19
C ASP A 36 12.97 7.25 3.90
N SER A 37 13.79 7.56 4.91
CA SER A 37 15.06 8.26 4.69
C SER A 37 16.06 7.37 3.91
N LYS A 38 17.07 8.00 3.27
CA LYS A 38 18.13 7.27 2.54
C LYS A 38 18.83 6.22 3.43
N ILE A 39 18.98 6.51 4.73
CA ILE A 39 19.59 5.61 5.71
C ILE A 39 18.70 4.38 5.92
N VAL A 40 17.42 4.58 6.22
CA VAL A 40 16.46 3.47 6.45
C VAL A 40 16.33 2.59 5.20
N ARG A 41 16.28 3.17 3.99
CA ARG A 41 16.31 2.42 2.72
C ARG A 41 17.55 1.54 2.55
N THR A 42 18.70 1.97 3.06
CA THR A 42 19.95 1.20 2.94
C THR A 42 19.88 -0.09 3.79
N TYR A 43 19.17 -0.04 4.91
CA TYR A 43 18.99 -1.17 5.82
C TYR A 43 17.74 -2.01 5.52
N ARG A 44 16.69 -1.39 4.92
CA ARG A 44 15.49 -2.09 4.44
C ARG A 44 15.81 -2.83 3.14
N ARG A 45 16.27 -4.08 3.28
CA ARG A 45 16.55 -4.99 2.15
C ARG A 45 15.33 -5.82 1.71
N THR A 46 14.17 -5.59 2.31
CA THR A 46 12.92 -6.31 2.00
C THR A 46 11.94 -5.39 1.31
N ASP A 47 11.22 -5.93 0.34
CA ASP A 47 10.10 -5.31 -0.35
C ASP A 47 8.74 -5.76 0.22
N PHE A 48 8.77 -6.50 1.34
CA PHE A 48 7.61 -7.05 2.04
C PHE A 48 6.69 -7.89 1.17
N LEU A 49 7.21 -8.57 0.14
CA LEU A 49 6.39 -9.29 -0.84
C LEU A 49 5.34 -10.21 -0.21
N ASP A 50 5.72 -11.01 0.79
CA ASP A 50 4.81 -11.95 1.47
C ASP A 50 3.70 -11.24 2.25
N GLN A 51 3.96 -10.05 2.77
CA GLN A 51 2.95 -9.25 3.51
C GLN A 51 2.06 -8.45 2.55
N ARG A 52 2.61 -8.02 1.40
CA ARG A 52 1.89 -7.25 0.39
C ARG A 52 0.92 -8.11 -0.41
N ARG A 53 1.29 -9.35 -0.72
CA ARG A 53 0.47 -10.26 -1.54
C ARG A 53 -0.97 -10.41 -1.03
N PRO A 54 -1.22 -10.81 0.24
CA PRO A 54 -2.59 -10.96 0.73
C PRO A 54 -3.35 -9.63 0.81
N LEU A 55 -2.66 -8.50 0.99
CA LEU A 55 -3.31 -7.17 0.97
C LEU A 55 -3.80 -6.81 -0.44
N MET A 56 -2.99 -7.12 -1.46
CA MET A 56 -3.34 -6.87 -2.85
C MET A 56 -4.47 -7.78 -3.34
N GLU A 57 -4.50 -9.03 -2.87
CA GLU A 57 -5.60 -9.96 -3.13
C GLU A 57 -6.91 -9.44 -2.53
N LYS A 58 -6.91 -9.07 -1.24
CA LYS A 58 -8.08 -8.48 -0.57
C LYS A 58 -8.53 -7.16 -1.21
N TRP A 59 -7.58 -6.34 -1.67
CA TRP A 59 -7.92 -5.11 -2.38
C TRP A 59 -8.61 -5.40 -3.72
N ALA A 60 -8.13 -6.42 -4.45
CA ALA A 60 -8.77 -6.85 -5.69
C ALA A 60 -10.21 -7.31 -5.42
N GLU A 61 -10.41 -8.19 -4.42
CA GLU A 61 -11.73 -8.65 -3.99
C GLU A 61 -12.64 -7.47 -3.63
N HIS A 62 -12.15 -6.51 -2.83
CA HIS A 62 -12.91 -5.31 -2.45
C HIS A 62 -13.35 -4.47 -3.67
N CYS A 63 -12.50 -4.37 -4.69
CA CYS A 63 -12.81 -3.60 -5.90
C CYS A 63 -13.78 -4.31 -6.85
N THR A 64 -13.79 -5.65 -6.86
CA THR A 64 -14.53 -6.43 -7.86
C THR A 64 -15.79 -7.10 -7.33
N GLY A 65 -15.91 -7.30 -6.01
CA GLY A 65 -17.00 -8.05 -5.39
C GLY A 65 -16.76 -9.55 -5.43
#